data_AF-A0AAJ0UCN3-F1
#
_entry.id   AF-A0AAJ0UCN3-F1
#
_cell.length_a   1.000
_cell.length_b   1.000
_cell.length_c   1.000
_cell.angle_alpha   90.00
_cell.angle_beta   90.00
_cell.angle_gamma   90.00
#
_symmetry.space_group_name_H-M   'P 1'
#
loop_
_entity.id
_entity.type
_entity.pdbx_description
1 polymer ?
#
loop_
_entity_poly.entity_id
_entity_poly.type
_entity_poly.pdbx_seq_one_letter_code
_entity_poly.pdbx_strand_id
1 'polypeptide(L)'
;MSEAGDPSALPAREQAPEQTEGRTHQEPAHPLRQIFDHANDAILLIDPERDRILEANTQASRMLGYDPTELTRDVRISNVHPHEMERLRQFAQDVKARGRGHRPLGRDG
;
A
#
# COMPACT_ATOMS: atom_id res chain seq x y z
N MET A 1 -15.50 78.62 -15.11
CA MET A 1 -14.50 77.81 -14.40
C MET A 1 -15.29 76.79 -13.59
N SER A 2 -15.86 75.76 -14.24
CA SER A 2 -15.32 74.39 -14.37
C SER A 2 -15.26 73.63 -13.04
N GLU A 3 -16.43 73.16 -12.60
CA GLU A 3 -16.57 71.98 -11.74
C GLU A 3 -15.99 70.77 -12.48
N ALA A 4 -14.99 70.14 -11.88
CA ALA A 4 -14.33 68.97 -12.41
C ALA A 4 -15.16 67.71 -12.08
N GLY A 5 -15.55 67.00 -13.14
CA GLY A 5 -15.51 65.54 -13.27
C GLY A 5 -16.06 64.66 -12.15
N ASP A 6 -17.23 64.09 -12.40
CA ASP A 6 -17.73 62.84 -11.83
C ASP A 6 -16.99 61.62 -12.49
N PRO A 7 -17.41 60.36 -12.26
CA PRO A 7 -17.10 59.41 -11.19
C PRO A 7 -16.12 58.32 -11.68
N SER A 8 -15.37 57.65 -10.80
CA SER A 8 -15.13 56.21 -10.98
C SER A 8 -14.49 55.55 -9.77
N ALA A 9 -15.09 54.43 -9.41
CA ALA A 9 -14.67 53.44 -8.44
C ALA A 9 -13.15 53.22 -8.35
N LEU A 10 -12.61 53.27 -7.13
CA LEU A 10 -11.37 52.59 -6.82
C LEU A 10 -11.66 51.10 -6.59
N PRO A 11 -10.96 50.19 -7.29
CA PRO A 11 -11.16 48.75 -7.15
C PRO A 11 -10.48 48.21 -5.90
N ALA A 12 -11.08 47.14 -5.38
CA ALA A 12 -10.57 46.27 -4.33
C ALA A 12 -9.06 46.02 -4.45
N ARG A 13 -8.33 46.17 -3.34
CA ARG A 13 -6.95 45.73 -3.23
C ARG A 13 -6.72 44.88 -2.00
N GLU A 14 -6.03 43.77 -2.28
CA GLU A 14 -5.36 42.85 -1.38
C GLU A 14 -6.24 42.20 -0.30
N GLN A 15 -7.03 41.23 -0.75
CA GLN A 15 -7.19 39.99 0.03
C GLN A 15 -5.78 39.44 0.30
N ALA A 16 -5.41 39.38 1.57
CA ALA A 16 -4.22 38.66 2.02
C ALA A 16 -4.28 37.21 1.51
N PRO A 17 -3.23 36.68 0.86
CA PRO A 17 -3.22 35.26 0.57
C PRO A 17 -3.15 34.51 1.89
N GLU A 18 -4.19 33.70 2.12
CA GLU A 18 -4.22 32.63 3.09
C GLU A 18 -2.86 31.95 3.12
N GLN A 19 -2.15 32.09 4.24
CA GLN A 19 -1.10 31.15 4.58
C GLN A 19 -1.80 29.86 4.96
N THR A 20 -2.32 29.14 3.96
CA THR A 20 -2.68 27.74 4.08
C THR A 20 -1.34 27.01 4.14
N GLU A 21 -0.71 27.09 5.32
CA GLU A 21 0.35 26.17 5.70
C GLU A 21 -0.19 24.79 5.38
N GLY A 22 0.44 24.14 4.39
CA GLY A 22 0.17 22.78 4.00
C GLY A 22 0.43 21.87 5.18
N ARG A 23 -0.54 21.81 6.09
CA ARG A 23 -0.71 20.72 7.03
C ARG A 23 -0.98 19.53 6.15
N THR A 24 0.11 18.89 5.73
CA THR A 24 0.10 17.53 5.25
C THR A 24 -0.58 16.77 6.38
N HIS A 25 -1.88 16.56 6.24
CA HIS A 25 -2.63 15.63 7.06
C HIS A 25 -2.07 14.28 6.64
N GLN A 26 -0.89 13.94 7.17
CA GLN A 26 -0.51 12.55 7.28
C GLN A 26 -1.53 12.02 8.26
N GLU A 27 -2.61 11.46 7.72
CA GLU A 27 -3.45 10.54 8.48
C GLU A 27 -2.50 9.63 9.25
N PRO A 28 -2.75 9.35 10.55
CA PRO A 28 -1.87 8.47 11.30
C PRO A 28 -1.82 7.15 10.53
N ALA A 29 -0.73 6.93 9.81
CA ALA A 29 -0.50 5.69 9.10
C ALA A 29 -0.65 4.62 10.16
N HIS A 30 -1.70 3.81 10.05
CA HIS A 30 -2.10 2.87 11.08
C HIS A 30 -0.83 2.13 11.52
N PRO A 31 -0.52 1.98 12.82
CA PRO A 31 0.77 1.44 13.26
C PRO A 31 1.15 0.12 12.56
N LEU A 32 0.12 -0.69 12.25
CA LEU A 32 0.21 -1.88 11.43
C LEU A 32 0.78 -1.65 10.03
N ARG A 33 0.34 -0.60 9.33
CA ARG A 33 0.81 -0.23 8.00
C ARG A 33 2.27 0.23 8.01
N GLN A 34 2.67 1.01 9.02
CA GLN A 34 4.09 1.36 9.18
C GLN A 34 4.96 0.13 9.42
N ILE A 35 4.54 -0.78 10.30
CA ILE A 35 5.28 -2.02 10.57
C ILE A 35 5.36 -2.87 9.29
N PHE A 36 4.26 -2.99 8.56
CA PHE A 36 4.19 -3.74 7.31
C PHE A 36 5.16 -3.17 6.26
N ASP A 37 5.13 -1.87 6.02
CA ASP A 37 5.96 -1.21 5.01
C ASP A 37 7.45 -1.13 5.37
N HIS A 38 7.77 -1.02 6.66
CA HIS A 38 9.14 -0.90 7.15
C HIS A 38 9.77 -2.24 7.60
N ALA A 39 9.04 -3.35 7.55
CA ALA A 39 9.62 -4.67 7.78
C ALA A 39 10.77 -4.93 6.80
N ASN A 40 11.86 -5.53 7.27
CA ASN A 40 12.99 -5.93 6.41
C ASN A 40 12.62 -7.19 5.59
N ASP A 41 11.77 -8.04 6.16
CA ASP A 41 11.25 -9.22 5.48
C ASP A 41 10.19 -8.85 4.44
N ALA A 42 10.15 -9.64 3.36
CA ALA A 42 9.07 -9.59 2.38
C ALA A 42 7.79 -10.16 2.99
N ILE A 43 6.73 -9.34 3.02
CA ILE A 43 5.42 -9.73 3.54
C ILE A 43 4.40 -9.63 2.42
N LEU A 44 3.67 -10.73 2.21
CA LEU A 44 2.59 -10.87 1.23
C LEU A 44 1.31 -11.29 1.96
N LEU A 45 0.23 -10.56 1.74
CA LEU A 45 -1.11 -10.99 2.09
C LEU A 45 -1.75 -11.62 0.85
N ILE A 46 -2.16 -12.89 0.96
CA ILE A 46 -2.66 -13.66 -0.18
C ILE A 46 -4.03 -14.28 0.10
N ASP A 47 -4.80 -14.45 -0.96
CA ASP A 47 -5.97 -15.32 -1.02
C ASP A 47 -5.59 -16.57 -1.84
N PRO A 48 -5.24 -17.69 -1.18
CA PRO A 48 -4.83 -18.92 -1.87
C PRO A 48 -5.98 -19.65 -2.58
N GLU A 49 -7.23 -19.34 -2.24
CA GLU A 49 -8.41 -19.93 -2.89
C GLU A 49 -8.71 -19.21 -4.21
N ARG A 50 -8.56 -17.89 -4.23
CA ARG A 50 -8.75 -17.06 -5.43
C ARG A 50 -7.49 -16.85 -6.26
N ASP A 51 -6.36 -17.40 -5.82
CA ASP A 51 -5.03 -17.28 -6.45
C ASP A 51 -4.61 -15.81 -6.64
N ARG A 52 -4.81 -14.99 -5.60
CA ARG A 52 -4.55 -13.54 -5.64
C ARG A 52 -3.63 -13.09 -4.53
N ILE A 53 -2.80 -12.09 -4.82
CA ILE A 53 -2.09 -11.31 -3.83
C ILE A 53 -2.97 -10.10 -3.51
N LEU A 54 -3.36 -9.97 -2.24
CA LEU A 54 -4.21 -8.88 -1.76
C LEU A 54 -3.37 -7.65 -1.43
N GLU A 55 -2.20 -7.87 -0.83
CA GLU A 55 -1.29 -6.80 -0.43
C GLU A 55 0.15 -7.31 -0.40
N ALA A 56 1.10 -6.42 -0.65
CA ALA A 56 2.53 -6.70 -0.60
C ALA A 56 3.25 -5.49 -0.02
N ASN A 57 4.18 -5.71 0.91
CA ASN A 57 4.98 -4.61 1.41
C ASN A 57 6.03 -4.17 0.39
N THR A 58 6.66 -3.03 0.65
CA THR A 58 7.71 -2.48 -0.21
C THR A 58 8.86 -3.48 -0.40
N GLN A 59 9.23 -4.23 0.65
CA GLN A 59 10.29 -5.23 0.52
C GLN A 59 9.91 -6.42 -0.34
N ALA A 60 8.67 -6.93 -0.26
CA ALA A 60 8.20 -8.00 -1.14
C ALA A 60 8.26 -7.57 -2.61
N SER A 61 7.85 -6.34 -2.90
CA SER A 61 7.92 -5.77 -4.24
C SER A 61 9.36 -5.70 -4.75
N ARG A 62 10.29 -5.17 -3.92
CA ARG A 62 11.72 -5.12 -4.24
C ARG A 62 12.37 -6.49 -4.42
N MET A 63 12.02 -7.44 -3.55
CA MET A 63 12.61 -8.78 -3.55
C MET A 63 12.13 -9.61 -4.73
N LEU A 64 10.85 -9.49 -5.10
CA LEU A 64 10.28 -10.19 -6.24
C LEU A 64 10.52 -9.46 -7.57
N GLY A 65 10.91 -8.19 -7.53
CA GLY A 65 11.22 -7.39 -8.71
C GLY A 65 10.00 -6.85 -9.46
N TYR A 66 8.84 -6.79 -8.81
CA TYR A 66 7.59 -6.29 -9.37
C TYR A 66 7.19 -4.96 -8.73
N ASP A 67 6.43 -4.16 -9.47
CA ASP A 67 5.77 -2.99 -8.90
C ASP A 67 4.69 -3.42 -7.87
N PRO A 68 4.51 -2.70 -6.75
CA PRO A 68 3.50 -3.05 -5.75
C PRO A 68 2.07 -3.15 -6.32
N THR A 69 1.75 -2.30 -7.31
CA THR A 69 0.43 -2.31 -7.95
C THR A 69 0.28 -3.46 -8.93
N GLU A 70 1.35 -3.85 -9.61
CA GLU A 70 1.39 -5.01 -10.49
C GLU A 70 1.25 -6.32 -9.68
N LEU A 71 1.91 -6.40 -8.52
CA LEU A 71 1.83 -7.55 -7.61
C LEU A 71 0.39 -7.85 -7.20
N THR A 72 -0.40 -6.83 -6.92
CA THR A 72 -1.78 -6.99 -6.44
C THR A 72 -2.81 -7.13 -7.56
N ARG A 73 -2.52 -6.61 -8.76
CA ARG A 73 -3.46 -6.64 -9.90
C ARG A 73 -3.23 -7.82 -10.84
N ASP A 74 -1.98 -8.07 -11.19
CA ASP A 74 -1.63 -8.88 -12.35
C ASP A 74 -0.88 -10.16 -11.95
N VAL A 75 -0.14 -10.13 -10.84
CA VAL A 75 0.61 -11.29 -10.35
C VAL A 75 -0.29 -12.23 -9.55
N ARG A 76 -0.32 -13.50 -9.99
CA ARG A 76 -0.93 -14.61 -9.24
C ARG A 76 0.11 -15.25 -8.34
N ILE A 77 -0.30 -15.72 -7.17
CA ILE A 77 0.63 -16.41 -6.26
C ILE A 77 1.16 -17.71 -6.89
N SER A 78 0.37 -18.34 -7.76
CA SER A 78 0.80 -19.46 -8.61
C SER A 78 1.92 -19.12 -9.60
N ASN A 79 2.08 -17.87 -10.03
CA ASN A 79 3.20 -17.47 -10.90
C ASN A 79 4.52 -17.36 -10.12
N VAL A 80 4.44 -16.99 -8.83
CA VAL A 80 5.62 -16.86 -7.97
C VAL A 80 6.06 -18.24 -7.45
N HIS A 81 5.10 -19.12 -7.15
CA HIS A 81 5.36 -20.44 -6.57
C HIS A 81 4.56 -21.58 -7.25
N PRO A 82 4.73 -21.86 -8.55
CA PRO A 82 3.87 -22.79 -9.30
C PRO A 82 3.86 -24.22 -8.73
N HIS A 83 4.98 -24.69 -8.19
CA HIS A 83 5.13 -26.06 -7.68
C HIS A 83 4.76 -26.21 -6.19
N GLU A 84 4.34 -25.14 -5.52
CA GLU A 84 4.11 -25.14 -4.07
C GLU A 84 2.67 -24.81 -3.69
N MET A 85 1.77 -24.61 -4.66
CA MET A 85 0.38 -24.24 -4.40
C MET A 85 -0.39 -25.27 -3.57
N GLU A 86 -0.19 -26.56 -3.81
CA GLU A 86 -0.78 -27.64 -3.00
C GLU A 86 -0.31 -27.54 -1.54
N ARG A 87 1.00 -27.35 -1.34
CA ARG A 87 1.61 -27.18 -0.01
C ARG A 87 1.16 -25.89 0.66
N LEU A 88 1.07 -24.79 -0.08
CA LEU A 88 0.64 -23.50 0.43
C LEU A 88 -0.82 -23.54 0.89
N ARG A 89 -1.70 -24.19 0.12
CA ARG A 89 -3.11 -24.40 0.50
C ARG A 89 -3.23 -25.24 1.75
N GLN A 90 -2.53 -26.39 1.80
CA GLN A 90 -2.52 -27.25 2.99
C GLN A 90 -1.99 -26.50 4.21
N PHE A 91 -0.88 -25.78 4.07
CA PHE A 91 -0.31 -24.94 5.11
C PHE A 91 -1.31 -23.87 5.58
N ALA A 92 -1.97 -23.17 4.67
CA ALA A 92 -2.97 -22.16 5.01
C ALA A 92 -4.17 -22.76 5.75
N GLN A 93 -4.62 -23.95 5.35
CA GLN A 93 -5.69 -24.69 6.04
C GLN A 93 -5.26 -25.12 7.45
N ASP A 94 -4.05 -25.66 7.60
CA ASP A 94 -3.51 -26.05 8.90
C ASP A 94 -3.33 -24.85 9.84
N VAL A 95 -2.83 -23.72 9.32
CA VAL A 95 -2.71 -22.46 10.09
C VAL A 95 -4.10 -21.99 10.54
N LYS A 96 -5.11 -22.01 9.65
CA LYS A 96 -6.49 -21.63 10.00
C LYS A 96 -7.09 -22.55 11.07
N ALA A 97 -6.85 -23.86 10.97
CA ALA A 97 -7.43 -24.85 11.88
C ALA A 97 -6.71 -24.91 13.24
N ARG A 98 -5.38 -24.70 13.26
CA ARG A 98 -4.53 -24.97 14.43
C ARG A 98 -3.86 -23.72 15.01
N GLY A 99 -3.91 -22.59 14.31
CA GLY A 99 -3.29 -21.32 14.69
C GLY A 99 -1.76 -21.29 14.54
N ARG A 100 -1.14 -22.32 13.94
CA ARG A 100 0.32 -22.43 13.79
C ARG A 100 0.68 -23.04 12.45
N GLY A 101 1.70 -22.48 11.80
CA GLY A 101 2.26 -23.02 10.58
C GLY A 101 3.48 -23.89 10.87
N HIS A 102 3.43 -25.17 10.51
CA HIS A 102 4.60 -26.04 10.52
C HIS A 102 5.15 -26.13 9.11
N ARG A 103 6.34 -25.56 8.86
CA ARG A 103 7.13 -25.92 7.67
C ARG A 103 7.75 -27.29 7.98
N PRO A 104 7.33 -28.40 7.35
CA PRO A 104 8.00 -29.67 7.58
C PRO A 104 9.46 -29.46 7.18
N LEU A 105 10.38 -29.62 8.13
CA LEU A 105 11.80 -29.65 7.81
C LEU A 105 11.97 -30.75 6.78
N GLY A 106 12.34 -30.39 5.55
CA GLY A 106 12.79 -31.35 4.58
C GLY A 106 13.88 -32.16 5.25
N ARG A 107 13.73 -33.49 5.28
CA ARG A 107 14.90 -34.32 5.50
C ARG A 107 15.77 -34.11 4.28
N ASP A 108 16.82 -33.32 4.44
CA ASP A 108 17.96 -33.38 3.54
C ASP A 108 18.46 -34.83 3.54
N GLY A 109 18.47 -35.43 2.35
CA GLY A 109 18.96 -36.77 2.05
C GLY A 109 19.54 -36.78 0.65
#